data_AF-A0A2N3F8M0-F1
#
_entry.id   AF-A0A2N3F8M0-F1
#
_cell.length_a   1.000
_cell.length_b   1.000
_cell.length_c   1.000
_cell.angle_alpha   90.00
_cell.angle_beta   90.00
_cell.angle_gamma   90.00
#
_symmetry.space_group_name_H-M   'P 1'
#
loop_
_entity.id
_entity.type
_entity.pdbx_description
1 polymer ?
#
loop_
_entity_poly.entity_id
_entity_poly.type
_entity_poly.pdbx_seq_one_letter_code
_entity_poly.pdbx_strand_id
1 'polypeptide(L)'
;MSEPQPNPVDRPSLAQAIADLVQMFVDYVRQETGDIVREKVVVPTQVAGQVVAFALAAAGVLLLGIGYLSVAAMMVLADFVGWPSALAIIGGVLVIGAAALTFAKMRRVQR
;
A
#
# COMPACT_ATOMS: atom_id res chain seq x y z
N MET A 1 -61.15 -17.98 41.41
CA MET A 1 -60.22 -18.09 40.27
C MET A 1 -60.45 -16.85 39.43
N SER A 2 -59.56 -15.88 39.53
CA SER A 2 -59.67 -14.60 38.82
C SER A 2 -59.23 -14.83 37.38
N GLU A 3 -60.12 -14.65 36.41
CA GLU A 3 -59.80 -14.73 34.99
C GLU A 3 -58.73 -13.69 34.64
N PRO A 4 -57.70 -14.04 33.86
CA PRO A 4 -56.75 -13.06 33.35
C PRO A 4 -57.48 -12.18 32.33
N GLN A 5 -57.58 -10.88 32.61
CA GLN A 5 -58.01 -9.92 31.58
C GLN A 5 -57.02 -9.99 30.41
N PRO A 6 -57.50 -10.13 29.16
CA PRO A 6 -56.62 -10.01 28.00
C PRO A 6 -56.11 -8.58 27.94
N ASN A 7 -54.78 -8.42 28.00
CA ASN A 7 -54.13 -7.15 27.75
C ASN A 7 -54.72 -6.53 26.47
N PRO A 8 -55.18 -5.27 26.48
CA PRO A 8 -55.62 -4.61 25.27
C PRO A 8 -54.44 -4.69 24.30
N VAL A 9 -54.69 -5.30 23.15
CA VAL A 9 -53.73 -5.39 22.06
C VAL A 9 -53.31 -3.95 21.77
N ASP A 10 -52.09 -3.59 22.19
CA ASP A 10 -51.43 -2.35 21.81
C ASP A 10 -51.29 -2.40 20.30
N ARG A 11 -52.32 -1.91 19.60
CA ARG A 11 -52.27 -1.73 18.17
C ARG A 11 -51.14 -0.74 17.95
N PRO A 12 -50.08 -1.08 17.19
CA PRO A 12 -49.04 -0.13 16.89
C PRO A 12 -49.74 1.10 16.30
N SER A 13 -49.59 2.23 16.98
CA SER A 13 -50.15 3.47 16.45
C SER A 13 -49.54 3.70 15.08
N LEU A 14 -50.26 4.35 14.17
CA LEU A 14 -49.73 4.68 12.83
C LEU A 14 -48.37 5.39 12.95
N ALA A 15 -48.16 6.18 14.01
CA ALA A 15 -46.90 6.81 14.32
C ALA A 15 -45.76 5.81 14.63
N GLN A 16 -46.06 4.70 15.31
CA GLN A 16 -45.11 3.63 15.59
C GLN A 16 -44.65 2.94 14.30
N ALA A 17 -45.61 2.60 13.42
CA ALA A 17 -45.29 1.97 12.14
C ALA A 17 -44.44 2.88 11.22
N ILE A 18 -44.71 4.20 11.24
CA ILE A 18 -43.89 5.19 10.53
C ILE A 18 -42.49 5.29 11.16
N ALA A 19 -42.41 5.30 12.49
CA ALA A 19 -41.12 5.32 13.19
C ALA A 19 -40.28 4.09 12.84
N ASP A 20 -40.87 2.89 12.88
CA ASP A 20 -40.20 1.64 12.54
C ASP A 20 -39.72 1.62 11.08
N LEU A 21 -40.51 2.15 10.16
CA LEU A 21 -40.12 2.28 8.75
C LEU A 21 -38.94 3.23 8.54
N VAL A 22 -38.94 4.38 9.22
CA VAL A 22 -37.83 5.33 9.20
C VAL A 22 -36.58 4.69 9.80
N GLN A 23 -36.73 3.95 10.88
CA GLN A 23 -35.62 3.29 11.56
C GLN A 23 -35.01 2.19 10.68
N MET A 24 -35.84 1.36 10.06
CA MET A 24 -35.42 0.37 9.07
C MET A 24 -34.68 1.02 7.89
N PHE A 25 -35.17 2.16 7.39
CA PHE A 25 -34.50 2.87 6.30
C PHE A 25 -33.15 3.45 6.72
N VAL A 26 -33.05 4.03 7.93
CA VAL A 26 -31.78 4.54 8.48
C VAL A 26 -30.77 3.42 8.67
N ASP A 27 -31.20 2.28 9.20
CA ASP A 27 -30.34 1.11 9.38
C ASP A 27 -29.87 0.56 8.04
N TYR A 28 -30.75 0.49 7.04
CA TYR A 28 -30.40 0.11 5.67
C TYR A 28 -29.36 1.06 5.08
N VAL A 29 -29.56 2.38 5.15
CA VAL A 29 -28.60 3.36 4.63
C VAL A 29 -27.25 3.25 5.34
N ARG A 30 -27.24 3.01 6.66
CA ARG A 30 -26.01 2.85 7.43
C ARG A 30 -25.24 1.58 7.02
N GLN A 31 -25.96 0.49 6.79
CA GLN A 31 -25.39 -0.78 6.33
C GLN A 31 -24.83 -0.66 4.91
N GLU A 32 -25.62 -0.12 3.99
CA GLU A 32 -25.22 0.11 2.60
C GLU A 32 -23.99 1.04 2.51
N THR A 33 -23.96 2.09 3.34
CA THR A 33 -22.80 2.97 3.44
C THR A 33 -21.56 2.22 3.94
N GLY A 34 -21.72 1.33 4.92
CA GLY A 34 -20.65 0.48 5.42
C GLY A 34 -20.08 -0.44 4.34
N ASP A 35 -20.95 -1.06 3.54
CA ASP A 35 -20.55 -1.95 2.45
C ASP A 35 -19.86 -1.20 1.32
N ILE A 36 -20.37 -0.02 0.93
CA ILE A 36 -19.74 0.86 -0.06
C ILE A 36 -18.34 1.28 0.41
N VAL A 37 -18.19 1.72 1.66
CA VAL A 37 -16.88 2.13 2.20
C VAL A 37 -15.91 0.95 2.23
N ARG A 38 -16.39 -0.23 2.62
CA ARG A 38 -15.56 -1.43 2.64
C ARG A 38 -15.08 -1.80 1.24
N GLU A 39 -15.98 -1.82 0.26
CA GLU A 39 -15.66 -2.23 -1.11
C GLU A 39 -14.81 -1.18 -1.85
N LYS A 40 -15.11 0.11 -1.68
CA LYS A 40 -14.44 1.18 -2.44
C LYS A 40 -13.18 1.72 -1.77
N VAL A 41 -13.03 1.59 -0.46
CA VAL A 41 -11.88 2.16 0.27
C VAL A 41 -11.03 1.06 0.90
N VAL A 42 -11.63 0.19 1.72
CA VAL A 42 -10.85 -0.76 2.52
C VAL A 42 -10.17 -1.81 1.65
N VAL A 43 -10.93 -2.48 0.76
CA VAL A 43 -10.39 -3.54 -0.09
C VAL A 43 -9.29 -3.02 -1.04
N PRO A 44 -9.49 -1.90 -1.78
CA PRO A 44 -8.45 -1.37 -2.65
C PRO A 44 -7.19 -0.92 -1.89
N THR A 45 -7.35 -0.34 -0.69
CA THR A 45 -6.22 0.08 0.14
C THR A 45 -5.41 -1.12 0.63
N GLN A 46 -6.07 -2.22 1.02
CA GLN A 46 -5.39 -3.46 1.42
C GLN A 46 -4.61 -4.08 0.27
N VAL A 47 -5.23 -4.16 -0.92
CA VAL A 47 -4.57 -4.69 -2.12
C VAL A 47 -3.39 -3.81 -2.51
N ALA A 48 -3.55 -2.48 -2.52
CA ALA A 48 -2.46 -1.55 -2.79
C ALA A 48 -1.31 -1.70 -1.78
N GLY A 49 -1.63 -1.80 -0.48
CA GLY A 49 -0.66 -2.03 0.58
C GLY A 49 0.12 -3.33 0.37
N GLN A 50 -0.57 -4.41 0.01
CA GLN A 50 0.06 -5.69 -0.29
C GLN A 50 0.99 -5.59 -1.50
N VAL A 51 0.55 -4.96 -2.59
CA VAL A 51 1.38 -4.76 -3.79
C VAL A 51 2.62 -3.94 -3.48
N VAL A 52 2.50 -2.85 -2.72
CA VAL A 52 3.63 -2.02 -2.31
C VAL A 52 4.59 -2.81 -1.42
N ALA A 53 4.08 -3.59 -0.46
CA ALA A 53 4.91 -4.42 0.39
C ALA A 53 5.71 -5.46 -0.41
N PHE A 54 5.07 -6.14 -1.37
CA PHE A 54 5.75 -7.09 -2.27
C PHE A 54 6.76 -6.39 -3.18
N ALA A 55 6.42 -5.22 -3.72
CA ALA A 55 7.34 -4.45 -4.56
C ALA A 55 8.59 -4.02 -3.77
N LEU A 56 8.41 -3.58 -2.52
CA LEU A 56 9.53 -3.23 -1.63
C LEU A 56 10.37 -4.45 -1.26
N ALA A 57 9.74 -5.59 -0.95
CA ALA A 57 10.45 -6.83 -0.67
C ALA A 57 11.27 -7.29 -1.89
N ALA A 58 10.67 -7.30 -3.08
CA ALA A 58 11.34 -7.64 -4.33
C ALA A 58 12.50 -6.67 -4.63
N ALA A 59 12.28 -5.36 -4.47
CA ALA A 59 13.33 -4.35 -4.62
C ALA A 59 14.48 -4.56 -3.63
N GLY A 60 14.18 -4.88 -2.36
CA GLY A 60 15.19 -5.18 -1.34
C GLY A 60 16.04 -6.41 -1.70
N VAL A 61 15.39 -7.51 -2.10
CA VAL A 61 16.09 -8.72 -2.55
C VAL A 61 16.94 -8.45 -3.79
N LEU A 62 16.42 -7.69 -4.75
CA LEU A 62 17.15 -7.29 -5.95
C LEU A 62 18.38 -6.45 -5.63
N LEU A 63 18.25 -5.45 -4.76
CA LEU A 63 19.37 -4.61 -4.33
C LEU A 63 20.45 -5.43 -3.60
N LEU A 64 20.06 -6.38 -2.74
CA LEU A 64 21.00 -7.31 -2.11
C LEU A 64 21.73 -8.17 -3.16
N GLY A 65 21.00 -8.73 -4.12
CA GLY A 65 21.58 -9.50 -5.22
C GLY A 65 22.57 -8.69 -6.05
N ILE A 66 22.23 -7.45 -6.40
CA ILE A 66 23.12 -6.51 -7.10
C ILE A 66 24.36 -6.23 -6.25
N GLY A 67 24.22 -6.08 -4.93
CA GLY A 67 25.34 -5.91 -4.01
C GLY A 67 26.32 -7.08 -4.08
N TYR A 68 25.83 -8.31 -3.95
CA TYR A 68 26.68 -9.51 -4.08
C TYR A 68 27.33 -9.63 -5.46
N LEU A 69 26.58 -9.38 -6.54
CA LEU A 69 27.12 -9.39 -7.90
C LEU A 69 28.20 -8.33 -8.10
N SER A 70 28.03 -7.15 -7.50
CA SER A 70 29.02 -6.07 -7.56
C SER A 70 30.33 -6.48 -6.87
N VAL A 71 30.23 -7.10 -5.69
CA VAL A 71 31.41 -7.63 -4.98
C VAL A 71 32.10 -8.72 -5.80
N ALA A 72 31.34 -9.68 -6.35
CA ALA A 72 31.90 -10.75 -7.17
C ALA A 72 32.60 -10.20 -8.43
N ALA A 73 31.98 -9.26 -9.14
CA ALA A 73 32.56 -8.62 -10.31
C ALA A 73 33.85 -7.85 -9.96
N MET A 74 33.88 -7.20 -8.79
CA MET A 74 35.07 -6.53 -8.29
C MET A 74 36.20 -7.52 -7.99
N MET A 75 35.90 -8.65 -7.36
CA MET A 75 36.91 -9.69 -7.09
C MET A 75 37.52 -10.23 -8.38
N VAL A 76 36.67 -10.56 -9.37
CA VAL A 76 37.14 -11.00 -10.69
C VAL A 76 38.02 -9.94 -11.33
N LEU A 77 37.60 -8.67 -11.33
CA LEU A 77 38.39 -7.58 -11.90
C LEU A 77 39.73 -7.38 -11.17
N ALA A 78 39.73 -7.52 -9.84
CA ALA A 78 40.93 -7.43 -9.01
C ALA A 78 41.92 -8.57 -9.31
N ASP A 79 41.45 -9.77 -9.62
CA ASP A 79 42.31 -10.88 -10.03
C ASP A 79 43.03 -10.60 -11.37
N PHE A 80 42.37 -9.88 -12.29
CA PHE A 80 42.98 -9.54 -13.59
C PHE A 80 43.94 -8.35 -13.55
N VAL A 81 43.59 -7.29 -12.81
CA VAL A 81 44.29 -5.98 -12.91
C VAL A 81 44.97 -5.57 -11.60
N GLY A 82 44.80 -6.37 -10.54
CA GLY A 82 45.24 -6.07 -9.19
C GLY A 82 44.26 -5.18 -8.42
N TRP A 83 44.23 -5.36 -7.10
CA TRP A 83 43.33 -4.64 -6.18
C TRP A 83 43.36 -3.10 -6.30
N PRO A 84 44.54 -2.43 -6.34
CA PRO A 84 44.60 -0.98 -6.43
C PRO A 84 43.96 -0.45 -7.73
N SER A 85 44.26 -1.11 -8.85
CA SER A 85 43.78 -0.71 -10.18
C SER A 85 42.27 -0.95 -10.31
N ALA A 86 41.76 -2.08 -9.81
CA ALA A 86 40.34 -2.38 -9.83
C ALA A 86 39.52 -1.35 -9.04
N LEU A 87 40.01 -0.94 -7.87
CA LEU A 87 39.40 0.14 -7.08
C LEU A 87 39.38 1.48 -7.83
N ALA A 88 40.48 1.84 -8.49
CA ALA A 88 40.55 3.07 -9.27
C ALA A 88 39.57 3.07 -10.46
N ILE A 89 39.42 1.94 -11.15
CA ILE A 89 38.49 1.78 -12.27
C ILE A 89 37.04 1.90 -11.78
N ILE A 90 36.65 1.13 -10.76
CA ILE A 90 35.28 1.15 -10.24
C ILE A 90 34.95 2.53 -9.67
N GLY A 91 35.83 3.10 -8.86
CA GLY A 91 35.67 4.44 -8.30
C GLY A 91 35.53 5.51 -9.39
N GLY A 92 36.36 5.45 -10.44
CA GLY A 92 36.29 6.35 -11.58
C GLY A 92 34.95 6.27 -12.32
N VAL A 93 34.47 5.05 -12.61
CA VAL A 93 33.17 4.82 -13.25
C VAL A 93 32.03 5.40 -12.41
N LEU A 94 32.04 5.19 -11.09
CA LEU A 94 31.02 5.71 -10.18
C LEU A 94 31.01 7.24 -10.13
N VAL A 95 32.18 7.89 -10.08
CA VAL A 95 32.29 9.35 -10.10
C VAL A 95 31.78 9.93 -11.42
N ILE A 96 32.15 9.34 -12.56
CA ILE A 96 31.67 9.78 -13.88
C ILE A 96 30.15 9.61 -13.98
N GLY A 97 29.62 8.46 -13.53
CA GLY A 97 28.18 8.21 -13.49
C GLY A 97 27.43 9.23 -12.63
N ALA A 98 27.95 9.54 -11.44
CA ALA A 98 27.37 10.55 -10.55
C ALA A 98 27.38 11.95 -11.16
N ALA A 99 28.47 12.33 -11.83
CA ALA A 99 28.57 13.59 -12.55
C ALA A 99 27.54 13.69 -13.69
N ALA A 100 27.39 12.61 -14.49
CA ALA A 100 26.41 12.55 -15.58
C ALA A 100 24.96 12.66 -15.07
N LEU A 101 24.62 11.95 -13.99
CA LEU A 101 23.30 12.03 -13.36
C LEU A 101 23.01 13.43 -12.79
N THR A 102 24.01 14.03 -12.13
CA THR A 102 23.89 15.39 -11.58
C THR A 102 23.66 16.41 -12.70
N PHE A 103 24.42 16.30 -13.79
CA PHE A 103 24.26 17.15 -14.96
C PHE A 103 22.89 16.98 -15.63
N ALA A 104 22.43 15.74 -15.83
CA ALA A 104 21.12 15.45 -16.39
C ALA A 104 19.99 16.03 -15.51
N LYS A 105 20.12 15.92 -14.19
CA LYS A 105 19.16 16.49 -13.23
C LYS A 105 19.15 18.02 -13.30
N MET A 106 20.32 18.67 -13.29
CA MET A 106 20.42 20.13 -13.42
C MET A 106 19.74 20.64 -14.69
N ARG A 107 19.94 19.95 -15.82
CA ARG A 107 19.32 20.31 -17.10
C ARG A 107 17.79 20.20 -17.09
N ARG A 108 17.22 19.25 -16.32
CA ARG A 108 15.76 19.10 -16.17
C ARG A 108 15.14 20.13 -15.23
N VAL A 109 15.88 20.66 -14.28
CA VAL A 109 15.41 21.70 -13.35
C VAL A 109 15.49 23.10 -13.98
N GLN A 110 16.43 23.32 -14.89
CA GLN A 110 16.62 24.59 -15.60
C GLN A 110 15.71 24.75 -16.84
N ARG A 111 14.88 23.76 -17.18
CA ARG A 111 13.88 23.81 -18.25
C ARG A 111 12.49 23.79 -17.64
#